data_AF-A0A948GG82-F1
#
_entry.id   AF-A0A948GG82-F1
#
_cell.length_a   1.000
_cell.length_b   1.000
_cell.length_c   1.000
_cell.angle_alpha   90.00
_cell.angle_beta   90.00
_cell.angle_gamma   90.00
#
_symmetry.space_group_name_H-M   'P 1'
#
loop_
_entity.id
_entity.type
_entity.pdbx_description
1 polymer ?
#
loop_
_entity_poly.entity_id
_entity_poly.type
_entity_poly.pdbx_seq_one_letter_code
_entity_poly.pdbx_strand_id
1 'polypeptide(L)' 'MILPDTDAPVLTRELIYTAVTRARKSVTVWGEEELFIRAVSRRSTRSSGLRDALQSNDRHVSNRDPIHLDN' A
#
# COMPACT_ATOMS: atom_id res chain seq x y z
N MET A 1 2.34 -18.67 8.91
CA MET A 1 3.23 -17.99 7.97
C MET A 1 4.64 -18.39 8.30
N ILE A 2 5.41 -18.82 7.31
CA ILE A 2 6.83 -19.14 7.46
C ILE A 2 7.59 -17.94 6.90
N LEU A 3 8.49 -17.37 7.70
CA LEU A 3 9.42 -16.34 7.25
C LEU A 3 10.65 -17.01 6.61
N PRO A 4 11.28 -16.36 5.63
CA PRO A 4 12.56 -16.83 5.12
C PRO A 4 13.65 -16.73 6.19
N ASP A 5 14.72 -17.51 6.03
CA ASP A 5 15.88 -17.48 6.93
C ASP A 5 16.71 -16.19 6.81
N THR A 6 16.49 -15.41 5.75
CA THR A 6 17.20 -14.14 5.48
C THR A 6 16.23 -13.06 5.05
N ASP A 7 16.60 -11.79 5.25
CA ASP A 7 15.78 -10.67 4.78
C ASP A 7 15.62 -10.69 3.25
N ALA A 8 14.40 -10.41 2.80
CA ALA A 8 14.02 -10.48 1.39
C ALA A 8 13.16 -9.25 1.02
N PRO A 9 13.35 -8.64 -0.17
CA PRO A 9 12.60 -7.45 -0.58
C PRO A 9 11.08 -7.60 -0.57
N VAL A 10 10.58 -8.83 -0.74
CA VAL A 10 9.16 -9.18 -0.71
C VAL A 10 8.57 -9.10 0.70
N LEU A 11 9.41 -9.19 1.73
CA LEU A 11 9.02 -9.17 3.14
C LEU A 11 8.64 -7.74 3.55
N THR A 12 7.34 -7.46 3.44
CA THR A 12 6.74 -6.14 3.65
C THR A 12 5.55 -6.24 4.58
N ARG A 13 5.14 -5.11 5.14
CA ARG A 13 3.97 -5.02 6.01
C ARG A 13 2.70 -5.47 5.29
N GLU A 14 2.56 -5.16 4.00
CA GLU A 14 1.41 -5.56 3.19
C GLU A 14 1.35 -7.09 3.01
N LEU A 15 2.50 -7.77 2.90
CA LEU A 15 2.56 -9.24 2.87
C LEU A 15 2.13 -9.85 4.22
N ILE A 16 2.68 -9.34 5.33
CA ILE A 16 2.29 -9.78 6.69
C ILE A 16 0.80 -9.57 6.92
N TYR A 17 0.29 -8.37 6.63
CA TYR A 17 -1.13 -8.02 6.76
C TYR A 17 -2.02 -8.98 5.98
N THR A 18 -1.64 -9.32 4.75
CA THR A 18 -2.38 -10.25 3.90
C THR A 18 -2.38 -11.65 4.50
N ALA A 19 -1.24 -12.14 5.00
CA ALA A 19 -1.17 -13.44 5.64
C ALA A 19 -2.04 -13.51 6.92
N VAL A 20 -2.01 -12.46 7.74
CA VAL A 20 -2.82 -12.35 8.97
C VAL A 20 -4.31 -12.29 8.66
N THR A 21 -4.73 -11.44 7.72
CA THR A 21 -6.16 -11.25 7.40
C THR A 21 -6.79 -12.43 6.66
N ARG A 22 -6.00 -13.30 6.05
CA ARG A 22 -6.48 -14.58 5.49
C ARG A 22 -6.73 -15.66 6.55
N ALA A 23 -6.21 -15.51 7.77
CA ALA A 23 -6.45 -16.46 8.85
C ALA A 23 -7.90 -16.37 9.35
N ARG A 24 -8.54 -17.52 9.61
CA ARG A 24 -9.95 -17.58 10.05
C ARG A 24 -10.14 -17.57 11.56
N LYS A 25 -9.20 -18.14 12.32
CA LYS A 25 -9.33 -18.33 13.77
C LYS A 25 -8.04 -17.95 14.50
N SER A 26 -6.90 -18.39 13.97
CA SER A 26 -5.58 -18.11 14.53
C SER A 26 -4.53 -18.06 13.43
N VAL A 27 -3.43 -17.40 13.73
CA VAL A 27 -2.23 -17.34 12.89
C VAL A 27 -1.01 -17.64 13.74
N THR A 28 -0.13 -18.49 13.22
CA THR A 28 1.20 -18.73 13.79
C THR A 28 2.24 -18.20 12.80
N VAL A 29 3.22 -17.45 13.29
CA VAL A 29 4.36 -16.96 12.51
C VAL A 29 5.60 -17.72 12.97
N TRP A 30 6.37 -18.24 12.03
CA TRP A 30 7.56 -19.04 12.29
C TRP A 30 8.76 -18.42 11.58
N GLY A 31 9.80 -18.10 12.34
CA GLY A 31 11.02 -17.42 11.86
C GLY A 31 11.58 -16.47 12.91
N GLU A 32 12.63 -15.73 12.56
CA GLU A 32 13.25 -14.80 13.51
C GLU A 32 12.36 -13.59 13.79
N GLU A 33 12.33 -13.17 15.06
CA GLU A 33 11.55 -12.03 15.53
C GLU A 33 12.01 -10.72 14.86
N GLU A 34 13.32 -10.52 14.70
CA GLU A 34 13.85 -9.32 14.04
C GLU A 34 13.39 -9.21 12.58
N LEU A 35 13.34 -10.33 11.86
CA LEU A 35 12.82 -10.39 10.49
C LEU A 35 11.36 -9.97 10.44
N PHE A 36 10.56 -10.43 11.40
CA PHE A 36 9.17 -10.00 11.53
C PHE A 36 9.04 -8.50 11.78
N ILE A 37 9.83 -7.96 12.72
CA ILE A 37 9.83 -6.52 13.05
C ILE A 37 10.24 -5.70 11.81
N ARG A 38 11.31 -6.08 11.11
CA ARG A 38 11.74 -5.42 9.88
C ARG A 38 10.65 -5.44 8.80
N ALA A 39 10.00 -6.59 8.62
CA ALA A 39 8.91 -6.75 7.67
C ALA A 39 7.75 -5.77 7.93
N VAL A 40 7.28 -5.68 9.18
CA VAL A 40 6.15 -4.82 9.54
C VAL A 40 6.49 -3.33 9.50
N SER A 41 7.77 -2.96 9.65
CA SER A 41 8.23 -1.58 9.49
C SER A 41 8.36 -1.16 8.02
N ARG A 42 8.50 -2.10 7.08
CA ARG A 42 8.68 -1.82 5.65
C ARG A 42 7.33 -1.58 4.96
N ARG A 43 7.15 -0.37 4.39
CA ARG A 43 5.99 -0.04 3.54
C ARG A 43 6.33 -0.27 2.07
N SER A 44 5.44 -0.96 1.34
CA SER A 44 5.56 -1.10 -0.11
C SER A 44 5.37 0.24 -0.84
N THR A 45 6.28 0.56 -1.76
CA THR A 45 6.18 1.71 -2.67
C THR A 45 5.56 1.28 -3.99
N ARG A 46 4.41 1.85 -4.37
CA ARG A 46 3.78 1.59 -5.67
C ARG A 46 4.23 2.63 -6.70
N SER A 47 4.92 2.17 -7.74
CA SER A 47 5.16 2.96 -8.95
C SER A 47 4.05 2.65 -9.95
N SER A 48 3.06 3.54 -10.10
CA SER A 48 1.95 3.29 -11.03
C SER A 48 1.45 4.51 -11.81
N GLY A 49 2.05 5.70 -11.66
CA GLY A 49 1.63 6.96 -12.33
C GLY A 49 0.22 7.47 -11.99
N LEU A 50 -0.65 6.62 -11.46
CA LEU A 50 -2.06 6.91 -11.16
C LEU A 50 -2.24 8.07 -10.17
N ARG A 51 -1.35 8.18 -9.18
CA ARG A 51 -1.36 9.30 -8.24
C ARG A 51 -1.25 10.62 -8.98
N ASP A 52 -0.29 10.72 -9.88
CA ASP A 52 0.01 11.95 -10.62
C ASP A 52 -1.12 12.27 -11.61
N ALA A 53 -1.68 11.22 -12.25
CA ALA A 53 -2.84 11.35 -13.14
C ALA A 53 -4.10 11.87 -12.43
N LEU A 54 -4.36 11.45 -11.19
CA LEU A 54 -5.50 11.96 -10.42
C LEU A 54 -5.28 13.42 -9.98
N GLN A 55 -4.07 13.77 -9.56
CA GLN A 55 -3.73 15.14 -9.13
C GLN A 55 -3.77 16.17 -10.26
N SER A 56 -3.38 15.78 -11.48
CA SER A 56 -3.47 16.67 -12.64
C SER A 56 -4.91 16.90 -13.09
N ASN A 57 -5.80 15.92 -12.91
CA ASN A 57 -7.21 16.02 -13.28
C ASN A 57 -8.01 16.92 -12.31
N ASP A 58 -7.69 16.89 -11.01
CA ASP A 58 -8.30 17.81 -10.02
C ASP A 58 -8.03 19.29 -10.35
N ARG A 59 -6.87 19.61 -10.94
CA ARG A 59 -6.55 20.98 -11.41
C ARG A 59 -7.38 21.44 -12.60
N HIS A 60 -7.95 20.53 -13.38
CA HIS A 60 -8.79 20.87 -14.54
C HIS A 60 -10.27 21.08 -14.16
N VAL A 61 -10.72 20.54 -13.02
CA VAL A 61 -12.11 20.72 -12.55
C VAL A 61 -12.30 22.08 -11.86
N SER A 62 -11.28 22.58 -11.16
CA SER A 62 -11.35 23.87 -10.45
C SER A 62 -11.22 25.11 -11.36
N ASN A 63 -11.00 24.94 -12.68
CA ASN A 63 -10.85 26.02 -13.66
C ASN A 63 -12.00 26.05 -14.68
N ARG A 64 -13.19 25.53 -14.32
CA ARG A 64 -14.40 25.82 -15.10
C ARG A 64 -15.02 27.08 -14.53
N ASP A 65 -14.79 28.19 -15.23
CA ASP A 65 -15.50 29.45 -15.01
C ASP A 65 -17.02 29.19 -14.98
N PRO A 66 -17.78 29.86 -14.09
CA PRO A 66 -19.22 29.75 -14.11
C PRO A 66 -19.71 30.27 -15.46
N ILE A 67 -20.39 29.37 -16.17
CA ILE A 67 -21.08 29.60 -17.43
C ILE A 67 -21.78 30.96 -17.36
N HIS A 68 -21.27 31.94 -18.12
CA HIS A 68 -21.96 33.21 -18.31
C HIS A 68 -23.25 32.88 -19.07
N LEU A 69 -24.36 32.82 -18.33
CA LEU A 69 -25.68 32.82 -18.93
C LEU A 69 -25.92 34.26 -19.40
N ASP A 70 -25.48 34.55 -20.62
CA ASP A 70 -25.95 35.74 -21.32
C ASP A 70 -27.45 35.55 -21.57
N ASN A 71 -28.19 36.51 -21.03
CA ASN A 71 -29.64 36.61 -21.01
C ASN A 71 -30.19 36.99 -22.38
#